data_AF-A0AA90NXJ6-F1
#
_entry.id   AF-A0AA90NXJ6-F1
#
_cell.length_a   1.000
_cell.length_b   1.000
_cell.length_c   1.000
_cell.angle_alpha   90.00
_cell.angle_beta   90.00
_cell.angle_gamma   90.00
#
_symmetry.space_group_name_H-M   'P 1'
#
loop_
_entity.id
_entity.type
_entity.pdbx_description
1 polymer ?
#
loop_
_entity_poly.entity_id
_entity_poly.type
_entity_poly.pdbx_seq_one_letter_code
_entity_poly.pdbx_strand_id
1 'polypeptide(L)' 'MVEVFIAIVFYIVGLFILYIVIETAVRKGINSSIIGQFLENKYGVKEDKKSFLDDDLDNDK' A
#
# COMPACT_ATOMS: atom_id res chain seq x y z
N MET A 1 -24.47 -22.54 4.42
CA MET A 1 -24.23 -21.40 5.34
C MET A 1 -22.78 -21.38 5.83
N VAL A 2 -22.31 -22.41 6.55
CA VAL A 2 -20.92 -22.47 7.06
C VAL A 2 -19.87 -22.49 5.93
N GLU A 3 -20.08 -23.29 4.88
CA GLU A 3 -19.16 -23.36 3.74
C GLU A 3 -18.99 -22.01 3.02
N VAL A 4 -20.09 -21.29 2.84
CA VAL A 4 -20.08 -19.94 2.24
C VAL A 4 -19.30 -18.96 3.12
N PHE A 5 -19.46 -19.05 4.44
CA PHE A 5 -18.71 -18.21 5.37
C PHE A 5 -17.20 -18.49 5.30
N ILE A 6 -16.81 -19.76 5.26
CA ILE A 6 -15.40 -20.16 5.11
C ILE A 6 -14.83 -19.61 3.78
N ALA A 7 -15.56 -19.73 2.68
CA ALA A 7 -15.14 -19.20 1.38
C ALA A 7 -14.95 -17.67 1.40
N ILE A 8 -15.85 -16.93 2.05
CA ILE A 8 -15.74 -15.48 2.21
C ILE A 8 -14.48 -15.11 3.00
N VAL A 9 -14.19 -15.81 4.11
CA VAL A 9 -12.98 -15.55 4.92
C VAL A 9 -11.72 -15.80 4.09
N PHE A 10 -11.63 -16.91 3.36
CA PHE A 10 -10.49 -17.19 2.49
C PHE A 10 -10.32 -16.12 1.40
N TYR A 11 -11.43 -15.64 0.84
CA TYR A 11 -11.39 -14.59 -0.18
C TYR A 11 -10.84 -13.28 0.40
N ILE A 12 -11.30 -12.86 1.58
CA ILE A 12 -10.82 -11.66 2.26
C ILE A 12 -9.32 -11.78 2.57
N VAL A 13 -8.88 -12.93 3.11
CA VAL A 13 -7.47 -13.18 3.41
C VAL A 13 -6.63 -13.15 2.13
N GLY A 14 -7.10 -13.74 1.04
CA GLY A 14 -6.43 -13.72 -0.25
C GLY A 14 -6.26 -12.30 -0.80
N LEU A 15 -7.33 -11.49 -0.75
CA LEU A 15 -7.26 -10.08 -1.14
C LEU A 15 -6.32 -9.28 -0.25
N PHE A 16 -6.30 -9.56 1.05
CA PHE A 16 -5.39 -8.89 1.99
C PHE A 16 -3.92 -9.21 1.68
N ILE A 17 -3.59 -10.47 1.40
CA ILE A 17 -2.23 -10.85 0.98
C ILE A 17 -1.87 -10.19 -0.35
N LEU A 18 -2.80 -10.19 -1.32
CA LEU A 18 -2.58 -9.54 -2.62
C LEU A 18 -2.30 -8.04 -2.46
N TYR A 19 -3.04 -7.35 -1.59
CA TYR A 19 -2.81 -5.95 -1.25
C TYR A 19 -1.38 -5.73 -0.75
N ILE A 20 -0.92 -6.52 0.23
CA ILE A 20 0.44 -6.43 0.78
C ILE A 20 1.50 -6.63 -0.32
N VAL A 21 1.28 -7.59 -1.23
CA VAL A 21 2.20 -7.86 -2.34
C VAL A 21 2.29 -6.65 -3.27
N ILE A 22 1.16 -6.08 -3.69
CA ILE A 22 1.13 -4.91 -4.57
C ILE A 22 1.74 -3.70 -3.86
N GLU A 23 1.37 -3.43 -2.62
CA GLU A 23 1.92 -2.32 -1.84
C GLU A 23 3.45 -2.43 -1.71
N THR A 24 3.94 -3.62 -1.38
CA THR A 24 5.38 -3.87 -1.26
C THR A 24 6.07 -3.73 -2.61
N ALA A 25 5.54 -4.32 -3.68
CA ALA A 25 6.16 -4.24 -5.00
C ALA A 25 6.17 -2.82 -5.56
N VAL A 26 5.09 -2.06 -5.34
CA VAL A 26 4.94 -0.71 -5.87
C VAL A 26 5.59 0.32 -4.94
N ARG A 27 5.12 0.48 -3.71
CA ARG A 27 5.62 1.52 -2.80
C ARG A 27 7.05 1.22 -2.35
N LYS A 28 7.30 0.02 -1.82
CA LYS A 28 8.64 -0.34 -1.34
C LYS A 28 9.62 -0.57 -2.51
N GLY A 29 9.15 -1.13 -3.61
CA GLY A 29 9.94 -1.28 -4.84
C GLY A 29 10.37 0.07 -5.40
N ILE A 30 9.44 1.00 -5.65
CA ILE A 30 9.76 2.34 -6.19
C ILE A 30 10.65 3.13 -5.22
N ASN A 31 10.32 3.15 -3.92
CA ASN A 31 11.10 3.86 -2.91
C ASN A 31 12.54 3.31 -2.76
N SER A 32 12.76 2.03 -3.06
CA SER A 32 14.10 1.41 -3.06
C SER A 32 14.81 1.51 -4.42
N SER A 33 14.13 1.93 -5.49
CA SER A 33 14.67 1.96 -6.84
C SER A 33 15.63 3.13 -7.06
N ILE A 34 16.52 2.99 -8.06
CA ILE A 34 17.45 4.04 -8.49
C ILE A 34 16.70 5.30 -8.92
N ILE A 35 15.55 5.17 -9.59
CA ILE A 35 14.70 6.31 -9.96
C ILE A 35 14.12 6.99 -8.72
N GLY A 36 13.63 6.22 -7.75
CA GLY A 36 13.08 6.76 -6.49
C GLY A 36 14.12 7.53 -5.70
N GLN A 37 15.30 6.95 -5.49
CA GLN A 37 16.42 7.62 -4.83
C GLN A 37 16.92 8.84 -5.62
N PHE A 38 16.95 8.76 -6.96
CA PHE A 38 17.33 9.89 -7.81
C PHE A 38 16.34 11.06 -7.67
N LEU A 39 15.04 10.77 -7.64
CA LEU A 39 14.00 11.79 -7.44
C LEU A 39 14.06 12.39 -6.04
N GLU A 40 14.21 11.56 -5.00
CA GLU A 40 14.38 12.01 -3.61
C GLU A 40 15.60 12.94 -3.46
N ASN A 41 16.74 12.55 -4.01
CA ASN A 41 17.96 13.35 -3.95
C ASN A 41 17.90 14.64 -4.78
N LYS A 42 17.20 14.63 -5.92
CA LYS A 42 17.11 15.78 -6.82
C LYS A 42 16.07 16.80 -6.40
N TYR A 43 14.95 16.35 -5.83
CA TYR A 43 13.81 17.21 -5.50
C TYR A 43 13.59 17.37 -3.99
N GLY A 44 14.35 16.67 -3.14
CA GLY A 44 14.27 16.80 -1.69
C GLY A 44 12.94 16.32 -1.09
N VAL A 45 12.13 15.61 -1.87
CA VAL A 45 10.83 15.11 -1.45
C VAL A 45 11.05 13.88 -0.58
N LYS A 46 11.22 14.11 0.73
CA LYS A 46 10.95 13.07 1.71
C LYS A 46 9.45 12.87 1.70
N GLU A 47 8.98 11.82 1.04
CA GLU A 47 7.60 11.37 1.24
C GLU A 47 7.51 10.97 2.72
N ASP A 48 7.00 11.87 3.56
CA ASP A 48 6.54 11.52 4.90
C ASP A 48 5.54 10.38 4.69
N LYS A 49 5.94 9.18 5.12
CA LYS A 49 5.23 7.92 4.88
C LYS A 49 3.81 8.01 5.45
N LYS A 50 2.87 8.47 4.64
CA LYS A 50 1.46 8.19 4.85
C LYS A 50 1.21 6.78 4.33
N SER A 51 0.88 5.86 5.25
CA SER A 51 0.18 4.64 4.87
C SER A 51 -1.05 5.04 4.04
N PHE A 52 -1.48 4.22 3.08
CA PHE A 52 -2.75 4.46 2.39
C PHE A 52 -3.94 4.55 3.38
N LEU A 53 -3.79 3.99 4.58
CA LEU A 53 -4.75 4.07 5.68
C LEU A 53 -4.54 5.32 6.58
N ASP A 54 -3.37 5.97 6.48
CA ASP A 54 -3.04 7.23 7.18
C ASP A 54 -3.27 8.47 6.27
N ASP A 55 -3.70 8.25 5.03
CA ASP A 55 -4.37 9.32 4.27
C ASP A 55 -5.74 9.50 4.94
N ASP A 56 -5.71 10.24 6.05
CA ASP A 56 -6.88 10.68 6.77
C ASP A 56 -7.87 11.21 5.74
N LEU A 57 -9.08 10.67 5.79
CA LEU A 57 -10.24 11.14 5.04
C LEU A 57 -10.72 12.50 5.57
N ASP A 58 -9.79 13.33 6.06
CA ASP A 58 -9.97 14.75 6.33
C ASP A 58 -9.96 15.46 4.97
N ASN A 59 -11.00 15.16 4.19
CA ASN A 59 -11.45 16.07 3.17
C ASN A 59 -12.09 17.26 3.90
N ASP A 60 -11.35 18.37 3.88
CA ASP A 60 -11.68 19.64 4.49
C ASP A 60 -13.15 20.09 4.22
N LYS A 61 -13.65 20.81 5.22
CA LYS A 61 -14.93 21.55 5.30
C LYS A 61 -15.42 22.23 4.02
#